data_AF-A0A0S7ZR18-F1
#
_entry.id   AF-A0A0S7ZR18-F1
#
_cell.length_a   1.000
_cell.length_b   1.000
_cell.length_c   1.000
_cell.angle_alpha   90.00
_cell.angle_beta   90.00
_cell.angle_gamma   90.00
#
_symmetry.space_group_name_H-M   'P 1'
#
loop_
_entity.id
_entity.type
_entity.pdbx_description
1 polymer ?
#
loop_
_entity_poly.entity_id
_entity_poly.type
_entity_poly.pdbx_seq_one_letter_code
_entity_poly.pdbx_strand_id
1 'polypeptide(L)'
;MDDYASTSHQVNTIDALAAAAAAAERPIRAEVFGIERLQQHAESLAAAQPTADQPFKGRPLLPRVRENGRVLLAGYRNIVEAVRHKNQITQAEEWLLDNFHVVDAQMQEVRDHLPRSFYRLRSRDPPSSRAAGESPTTLGADHPGPPGSRSRR
;
A
#
# COMPACT_ATOMS: atom_id res chain seq x y z
N MET A 1 -26.67 -37.23 -13.78
CA MET A 1 -27.57 -36.07 -13.68
C MET A 1 -27.06 -35.31 -12.47
N ASP A 2 -26.67 -34.04 -12.66
CA ASP A 2 -26.06 -33.10 -11.69
C ASP A 2 -24.61 -32.70 -12.04
N ASP A 3 -24.47 -31.90 -13.10
CA ASP A 3 -23.21 -31.22 -13.45
C ASP A 3 -23.50 -29.81 -14.01
N TYR A 4 -24.36 -29.04 -13.32
CA TYR A 4 -24.79 -27.70 -13.74
C TYR A 4 -24.41 -26.56 -12.76
N ALA A 5 -23.74 -26.88 -11.64
CA ALA A 5 -23.45 -25.90 -10.58
C ALA A 5 -22.06 -25.23 -10.70
N SER A 6 -21.13 -25.77 -11.51
CA SER A 6 -19.75 -25.26 -11.57
C SER A 6 -19.55 -24.09 -12.54
N THR A 7 -20.43 -23.93 -13.53
CA THR A 7 -20.34 -22.84 -14.52
C THR A 7 -20.82 -21.49 -13.97
N SER A 8 -21.65 -21.48 -12.91
CA SER A 8 -22.29 -20.25 -12.40
C SER A 8 -21.38 -19.37 -11.54
N HIS A 9 -20.25 -19.88 -11.02
CA HIS A 9 -19.30 -19.06 -10.24
C HIS A 9 -18.28 -18.31 -11.13
N GLN A 10 -18.01 -18.84 -12.33
CA GLN A 10 -17.01 -18.30 -13.23
C GLN A 10 -17.56 -17.12 -14.07
N VAL A 11 -18.85 -17.15 -14.42
CA VAL A 11 -19.54 -16.05 -15.11
C VAL A 11 -19.69 -14.82 -14.21
N ASN A 12 -19.98 -15.02 -12.93
CA ASN A 12 -20.14 -13.92 -11.96
C ASN A 12 -18.84 -13.13 -11.73
N THR A 13 -17.68 -13.78 -11.94
CA THR A 13 -16.37 -13.13 -11.80
C THR A 13 -16.04 -12.25 -13.01
N ILE A 14 -16.41 -12.67 -14.21
CA ILE A 14 -16.19 -11.89 -15.44
C ILE A 14 -17.08 -10.64 -15.44
N ASP A 15 -18.33 -10.77 -15.02
CA ASP A 15 -19.25 -9.63 -14.88
C ASP A 15 -18.79 -8.63 -13.82
N ALA A 16 -18.20 -9.10 -12.70
CA ALA A 16 -17.62 -8.23 -11.68
C ALA A 16 -16.39 -7.46 -12.20
N LEU A 17 -15.53 -8.09 -13.01
CA LEU A 17 -14.39 -7.43 -13.65
C LEU A 17 -14.84 -6.42 -14.71
N ALA A 18 -15.88 -6.74 -15.47
CA ALA A 18 -16.47 -5.83 -16.45
C ALA A 18 -17.15 -4.61 -15.77
N ALA A 19 -17.85 -4.82 -14.65
CA ALA A 19 -18.43 -3.75 -13.86
C ALA A 19 -17.36 -2.83 -13.24
N ALA A 20 -16.24 -3.38 -12.79
CA ALA A 20 -15.11 -2.61 -12.29
C ALA A 20 -14.43 -1.78 -13.40
N ALA A 21 -14.27 -2.34 -14.61
CA ALA A 21 -13.76 -1.62 -15.77
C ALA A 21 -14.70 -0.48 -16.20
N ALA A 22 -16.01 -0.75 -16.26
CA ALA A 22 -17.03 0.26 -16.56
C ALA A 22 -17.14 1.35 -15.47
N ALA A 23 -16.82 1.02 -14.20
CA ALA A 23 -16.71 2.01 -13.13
C ALA A 23 -15.43 2.85 -13.24
N ALA A 24 -14.33 2.29 -13.75
CA ALA A 24 -13.08 3.01 -13.99
C ALA A 24 -13.17 4.01 -15.16
N GLU A 25 -14.04 3.75 -16.14
CA GLU A 25 -14.27 4.61 -17.30
C GLU A 25 -15.26 5.76 -17.03
N ARG A 26 -15.89 5.76 -15.84
CA ARG A 26 -16.68 6.90 -15.38
C ARG A 26 -15.75 8.03 -14.94
N PRO A 27 -16.10 9.31 -15.23
CA PRO A 27 -15.34 10.43 -14.70
C PRO A 27 -15.24 10.32 -13.19
N ILE A 28 -14.04 10.51 -12.62
CA ILE A 28 -13.83 10.54 -11.17
C ILE A 28 -14.63 11.72 -10.62
N ARG A 29 -15.81 11.44 -10.08
CA ARG A 29 -16.68 12.42 -9.42
C ARG A 29 -16.56 12.27 -7.90
N ALA A 30 -15.35 12.49 -7.39
CA ALA A 30 -15.14 12.58 -5.96
C ALA A 30 -15.50 14.00 -5.47
N GLU A 31 -16.15 14.09 -4.30
CA GLU A 31 -16.32 15.36 -3.62
C GLU A 31 -14.94 15.88 -3.16
N VAL A 32 -14.58 17.10 -3.54
CA VAL A 32 -13.34 17.72 -3.07
C VAL A 32 -13.53 18.14 -1.62
N PHE A 33 -12.86 17.47 -0.69
CA PHE A 33 -12.93 17.84 0.72
C PHE A 33 -12.13 19.13 0.98
N GLY A 34 -12.71 20.05 1.74
CA GLY A 34 -11.95 21.07 2.45
C GLY A 34 -11.09 20.45 3.56
N ILE A 35 -10.17 21.23 4.12
CA ILE A 35 -9.14 20.77 5.07
C ILE A 35 -9.74 19.99 6.26
N GLU A 36 -10.83 20.48 6.86
CA GLU A 36 -11.45 19.86 8.03
C GLU A 36 -12.10 18.51 7.71
N ARG A 37 -12.83 18.41 6.58
CA ARG A 37 -13.41 17.14 6.15
C ARG A 37 -12.35 16.14 5.69
N LEU A 38 -11.24 16.62 5.12
CA LEU A 38 -10.12 15.75 4.78
C LEU A 38 -9.52 15.11 6.03
N GLN A 39 -9.36 15.89 7.11
CA GLN A 39 -8.84 15.37 8.37
C GLN A 39 -9.80 14.34 9.00
N GLN A 40 -11.09 14.66 9.10
CA GLN A 40 -12.10 13.72 9.60
C GLN A 40 -12.15 12.44 8.76
N HIS A 41 -12.02 12.58 7.44
CA HIS A 41 -11.97 11.44 6.53
C HIS A 41 -10.70 10.61 6.72
N ALA A 42 -9.54 11.24 6.93
CA ALA A 42 -8.28 10.55 7.21
C ALA A 42 -8.36 9.76 8.52
N GLU A 43 -8.96 10.32 9.57
CA GLU A 43 -9.19 9.64 10.86
C GLU A 43 -10.14 8.45 10.68
N SER A 44 -11.24 8.64 9.95
CA SER A 44 -12.18 7.57 9.62
C SER A 44 -11.52 6.44 8.82
N LEU A 45 -10.71 6.78 7.81
CA LEU A 45 -9.96 5.81 7.01
C LEU A 45 -8.94 5.04 7.85
N ALA A 46 -8.20 5.72 8.73
CA ALA A 46 -7.23 5.09 9.62
C ALA A 46 -7.89 4.08 10.58
N ALA A 47 -9.10 4.39 11.07
CA ALA A 47 -9.86 3.48 11.91
C ALA A 47 -10.45 2.29 11.12
N ALA A 48 -10.88 2.53 9.88
CA ALA A 48 -11.51 1.52 9.03
C ALA A 48 -10.50 0.55 8.38
N GLN A 49 -9.25 0.96 8.21
CA GLN A 49 -8.21 0.19 7.52
C GLN A 49 -7.05 -0.15 8.47
N PRO A 50 -7.23 -1.15 9.35
CA PRO A 50 -6.16 -1.61 10.22
C PRO A 50 -5.02 -2.19 9.38
N THR A 51 -3.81 -1.70 9.62
CA THR A 51 -2.60 -2.26 9.02
C THR A 51 -2.22 -3.57 9.71
N ALA A 52 -1.55 -4.49 9.00
CA ALA A 52 -1.07 -5.73 9.60
C ALA A 52 -0.16 -5.47 10.82
N ASP A 53 -0.45 -6.13 11.94
CA ASP A 53 0.30 -5.99 13.21
C ASP A 53 1.76 -6.45 13.08
N GLN A 54 2.00 -7.43 12.21
CA GLN A 54 3.34 -7.90 11.94
C GLN A 54 3.87 -7.32 10.63
N PRO A 55 5.03 -6.66 10.66
CA PRO A 55 5.66 -6.22 9.44
C PRO A 55 6.00 -7.39 8.53
N PHE A 56 5.35 -7.42 7.37
CA PHE A 56 5.66 -8.39 6.34
C PHE A 56 6.90 -7.94 5.55
N LYS A 57 7.90 -8.81 5.43
CA LYS A 57 8.99 -8.61 4.47
C LYS A 57 8.41 -8.85 3.07
N GLY A 58 8.03 -7.75 2.40
CA GLY A 58 7.62 -7.81 1.00
C GLY A 58 8.67 -8.50 0.13
N ARG A 59 8.23 -9.27 -0.87
CA ARG A 59 9.15 -9.87 -1.84
C ARG A 59 9.83 -8.75 -2.64
N PRO A 60 11.15 -8.81 -2.87
CA PRO A 60 11.81 -7.82 -3.71
C PRO A 60 11.23 -7.87 -5.13
N LEU A 61 10.69 -6.75 -5.61
CA LEU A 61 10.09 -6.60 -6.94
C LEU A 61 11.16 -6.33 -8.00
N LEU A 62 12.24 -5.64 -7.64
CA LEU A 62 13.34 -5.29 -8.56
C LEU A 62 13.91 -6.48 -9.35
N PRO A 63 14.15 -7.68 -8.76
CA PRO A 63 14.56 -8.85 -9.53
C PRO A 63 13.58 -9.23 -10.63
N ARG A 64 12.26 -9.17 -10.35
CA ARG A 64 11.22 -9.49 -11.34
C ARG A 64 11.10 -8.41 -12.41
N VAL A 65 11.17 -7.14 -12.04
CA VAL A 65 11.17 -6.02 -13.00
C VAL A 65 12.35 -6.14 -13.97
N ARG A 66 13.55 -6.45 -13.46
CA ARG A 66 14.73 -6.69 -14.31
C ARG A 66 14.56 -7.87 -15.25
N GLU A 67 13.98 -8.96 -14.76
CA GLU A 67 13.76 -10.15 -15.58
C GLU A 67 12.74 -9.88 -16.68
N ASN A 68 11.62 -9.24 -16.33
CA ASN A 68 10.60 -8.82 -17.28
C ASN A 68 11.21 -7.90 -18.36
N GLY A 69 12.07 -6.95 -17.98
CA GLY A 69 12.74 -6.08 -18.95
C GLY A 69 13.65 -6.83 -19.93
N ARG A 70 14.32 -7.90 -19.50
CA ARG A 70 15.09 -8.74 -20.42
C ARG A 70 14.21 -9.48 -21.41
N VAL A 71 13.10 -10.05 -20.93
CA VAL A 71 12.13 -10.76 -21.78
C VAL A 71 11.50 -9.80 -22.80
N LEU A 72 11.10 -8.60 -22.37
CA LEU A 72 10.52 -7.58 -23.23
C LEU A 72 11.51 -7.09 -24.29
N LEU A 73 12.77 -6.84 -23.92
CA LEU A 73 13.81 -6.45 -24.87
C LEU A 73 14.11 -7.55 -25.89
N ALA A 74 14.13 -8.82 -25.47
CA ALA A 74 14.29 -9.95 -26.37
C ALA A 74 13.11 -10.06 -27.36
N GLY A 75 11.88 -9.92 -26.86
CA GLY A 75 10.67 -9.89 -27.70
C GLY A 75 10.71 -8.75 -28.73
N TYR A 76 11.04 -7.53 -28.29
CA TYR A 76 11.19 -6.37 -29.18
C TYR A 76 12.20 -6.64 -30.30
N ARG A 77 13.37 -7.20 -29.98
CA ARG A 77 14.39 -7.55 -30.99
C ARG A 77 13.89 -8.58 -32.00
N ASN A 78 13.20 -9.62 -31.53
CA ASN A 78 12.64 -10.64 -32.39
C ASN A 78 11.59 -10.06 -33.35
N ILE A 79 10.74 -9.15 -32.87
CA ILE A 79 9.74 -8.46 -33.69
C ILE A 79 10.43 -7.57 -34.74
N VAL A 80 11.45 -6.81 -34.35
CA VAL A 80 12.24 -5.99 -35.29
C VAL A 80 12.87 -6.85 -36.39
N GLU A 81 13.41 -8.02 -36.06
CA GLU A 81 13.93 -8.96 -37.05
C GLU A 81 12.82 -9.50 -37.97
N ALA A 82 11.67 -9.91 -37.41
CA ALA A 82 10.52 -10.38 -38.18
C ALA A 82 10.04 -9.32 -39.20
N VAL A 83 9.95 -8.05 -38.78
CA VAL A 83 9.60 -6.93 -39.68
C VAL A 83 10.63 -6.76 -40.80
N ARG A 84 11.94 -6.84 -40.48
CA ARG A 84 13.01 -6.75 -41.49
C ARG A 84 12.92 -7.85 -42.54
N HIS A 85 12.49 -9.04 -42.15
CA HIS A 85 12.26 -10.17 -43.04
C HIS A 85 10.92 -10.12 -43.78
N LYS A 86 10.12 -9.04 -43.63
CA LYS A 86 8.76 -8.89 -44.16
C LYS A 86 7.81 -9.99 -43.71
N ASN A 87 8.05 -10.55 -42.52
CA ASN A 87 7.11 -11.50 -41.92
C ASN A 87 5.86 -10.75 -41.45
N GLN A 88 4.74 -11.47 -41.40
CA GLN A 88 3.53 -10.96 -40.77
C GLN A 88 3.78 -10.81 -39.27
N ILE A 89 3.45 -9.64 -38.74
CA ILE A 89 3.41 -9.36 -37.30
C ILE A 89 1.96 -9.24 -36.85
N THR A 90 1.72 -9.59 -35.60
CA THR A 90 0.43 -9.46 -34.92
C THR A 90 0.21 -8.04 -34.42
N GLN A 91 -1.05 -7.68 -34.14
CA GLN A 91 -1.41 -6.38 -33.58
C GLN A 91 -0.71 -6.06 -32.26
N ALA A 92 -0.45 -7.09 -31.43
CA ALA A 92 0.24 -6.94 -30.16
C ALA A 92 1.73 -6.63 -30.33
N GLU A 93 2.36 -7.18 -31.37
CA GLU A 93 3.76 -6.92 -31.70
C GLU A 93 3.96 -5.51 -32.26
N GLU A 94 3.04 -5.04 -33.11
CA GLU A 94 3.00 -3.66 -33.60
C GLU A 94 2.87 -2.67 -32.44
N TRP A 95 1.90 -2.91 -31.53
CA TRP A 95 1.76 -2.08 -30.34
C TRP A 95 3.04 -2.01 -29.51
N LEU A 96 3.73 -3.14 -29.33
CA LEU A 96 4.97 -3.17 -28.56
C LEU A 96 6.09 -2.37 -29.25
N LEU A 97 6.18 -2.39 -30.58
CA LEU A 97 7.16 -1.57 -31.31
C LEU A 97 6.96 -0.08 -31.04
N ASP A 98 5.71 0.38 -31.09
CA ASP A 98 5.36 1.77 -30.87
C ASP A 98 5.59 2.19 -29.41
N ASN A 99 5.34 1.29 -28.45
CA ASN A 99 5.31 1.61 -27.02
C ASN A 99 6.56 1.22 -26.24
N PHE A 100 7.55 0.56 -26.86
CA PHE A 100 8.72 0.05 -26.15
C PHE A 100 9.47 1.15 -25.36
N HIS A 101 9.52 2.37 -25.89
CA HIS A 101 10.17 3.50 -25.23
C HIS A 101 9.52 3.91 -23.90
N VAL A 102 8.18 3.80 -23.79
CA VAL A 102 7.44 4.08 -22.54
C VAL A 102 7.74 2.99 -21.51
N VAL A 103 7.71 1.73 -21.94
CA VAL A 103 7.96 0.58 -21.07
C VAL A 103 9.40 0.62 -20.53
N ASP A 104 10.39 0.96 -21.36
CA ASP A 104 11.78 1.11 -20.95
C ASP A 104 11.97 2.25 -19.93
N ALA A 105 11.34 3.40 -20.18
CA ALA A 105 11.33 4.53 -19.24
C ALA A 105 10.71 4.15 -17.89
N GLN A 106 9.57 3.45 -17.88
CA GLN A 106 8.92 3.00 -16.65
C GLN A 106 9.78 1.96 -15.89
N MET A 107 10.47 1.08 -16.59
CA MET A 107 11.40 0.13 -15.96
C MET A 107 12.61 0.84 -15.33
N GLN A 108 13.12 1.88 -15.98
CA GLN A 108 14.19 2.72 -15.41
C GLN A 108 13.70 3.47 -14.17
N GLU A 109 12.52 4.07 -14.22
CA GLU A 109 11.91 4.81 -13.11
C GLU A 109 11.70 3.91 -11.88
N VAL A 110 11.14 2.71 -12.07
CA VAL A 110 10.97 1.74 -10.97
C VAL A 110 12.31 1.34 -10.35
N ARG A 111 13.37 1.24 -11.17
CA ARG A 111 14.71 0.92 -10.66
C ARG A 111 15.31 2.08 -9.85
N ASP A 112 15.09 3.32 -10.27
CA ASP A 112 15.68 4.51 -9.66
C ASP A 112 14.93 4.92 -8.39
N HIS A 113 13.60 4.82 -8.38
CA HIS A 113 12.74 5.25 -7.29
C HIS A 113 12.41 4.16 -6.27
N LEU A 114 12.84 2.92 -6.49
CA LEU A 114 12.63 1.83 -5.54
C LEU A 114 13.95 1.43 -4.88
N PRO A 115 14.52 2.26 -3.98
CA PRO A 115 15.76 1.93 -3.31
C PRO A 115 15.58 0.64 -2.51
N ARG A 116 16.64 -0.16 -2.42
CA ARG A 116 16.61 -1.44 -1.68
C ARG A 116 16.20 -1.29 -0.22
N SER A 117 16.33 -0.07 0.32
CA SER A 117 15.83 0.33 1.63
C SER A 117 14.32 0.30 1.79
N PHE A 118 13.55 0.34 0.69
CA PHE A 118 12.09 0.24 0.72
C PHE A 118 11.62 -1.13 1.24
N TYR A 119 12.43 -2.18 1.04
CA TYR A 119 12.21 -3.51 1.60
C TYR A 119 12.74 -3.67 3.02
N ARG A 120 13.42 -2.65 3.59
CA ARG A 120 13.85 -2.72 4.98
C ARG A 120 12.63 -2.48 5.84
N LEU A 121 12.33 -3.46 6.68
CA LEU A 121 11.39 -3.30 7.77
C LEU A 121 11.79 -2.07 8.59
N ARG A 122 10.96 -1.03 8.54
CA ARG A 122 11.05 0.10 9.45
C ARG A 122 10.53 -0.34 10.82
N SER A 123 11.45 -0.57 11.75
CA SER A 123 11.11 -0.81 13.15
C SER A 123 10.20 0.32 13.62
N ARG A 124 8.99 -0.02 14.09
CA ARG A 124 8.11 0.95 14.73
C ARG A 124 8.77 1.32 16.06
N ASP A 125 9.12 2.59 16.22
CA ASP A 125 9.47 3.10 17.54
C ASP A 125 8.24 2.92 18.45
N PRO A 126 8.38 2.33 19.65
CA PRO A 126 7.27 2.24 20.58
C PRO A 126 6.81 3.67 20.92
N PRO A 127 5.49 3.92 21.09
CA PRO A 127 5.00 5.24 21.48
C PRO A 127 5.71 5.65 22.76
N SER A 128 6.49 6.74 22.68
CA SER A 128 7.17 7.32 23.83
C SER A 128 6.13 7.57 24.90
N SER A 129 6.32 6.95 26.06
CA SER A 129 5.50 7.07 27.25
C SER A 129 5.30 8.54 27.61
N ARG A 130 4.20 9.14 27.14
CA ARG A 130 3.77 10.49 27.50
C ARG A 130 2.48 10.45 28.32
N ALA A 131 2.40 9.45 29.21
CA ALA A 131 1.34 9.27 30.19
C ALA A 131 1.92 8.91 31.58
N ALA A 132 3.03 9.54 31.96
CA ALA A 132 3.52 9.55 33.34
C ALA A 132 3.69 11.01 33.75
N GLY A 133 2.59 11.66 34.15
CA GLY A 133 2.62 13.08 34.42
C GLY A 133 1.37 13.65 35.06
N GLU A 134 0.60 12.88 35.82
CA GLU A 134 -0.38 13.43 36.76
C GLU A 134 -0.33 12.65 38.06
N SER A 135 0.56 13.06 38.96
CA SER A 135 0.36 12.86 40.40
C SER A 135 -0.32 14.12 40.91
N PRO A 136 -1.54 14.05 41.48
CA PRO A 136 -2.12 15.20 42.14
C PRO A 136 -1.39 15.40 43.48
N THR A 137 -0.43 16.33 43.48
CA THR A 137 -0.02 17.03 44.70
C THR A 137 -0.90 18.26 44.82
N THR A 138 -1.78 18.25 45.80
CA THR A 138 -2.57 19.36 46.34
C THR A 138 -3.24 18.78 47.58
N LEU A 139 -3.28 19.35 48.78
CA LEU A 139 -2.88 20.63 49.36
C LEU A 139 -3.44 20.52 50.79
N GLY A 140 -2.61 20.60 51.83
CA GLY A 140 -2.77 21.66 52.84
C GLY A 140 -3.77 21.37 53.98
N ALA A 141 -3.26 21.51 55.22
CA ALA A 141 -3.98 21.68 56.49
C ALA A 141 -4.72 20.42 57.03
N ASP A 142 -4.58 19.98 58.28
CA ASP A 142 -4.43 20.76 59.51
C ASP A 142 -3.50 20.10 60.53
N HIS A 143 -2.73 20.98 61.18
CA HIS A 143 -2.07 20.76 62.46
C HIS A 143 -3.11 21.01 63.58
N PRO A 144 -3.08 20.24 64.68
CA PRO A 144 -2.65 20.93 65.90
C PRO A 144 -1.71 20.08 66.77
N GLY A 145 -0.76 20.77 67.39
CA GLY A 145 0.25 20.22 68.29
C GLY A 145 -0.24 19.74 69.67
N PRO A 146 0.68 19.24 70.51
CA PRO A 146 0.44 18.36 71.66
C PRO A 146 0.42 19.16 72.99
N PRO A 147 0.13 18.59 74.19
CA PRO A 147 1.09 17.72 74.89
C PRO A 147 0.47 16.61 75.78
N GLY A 148 1.24 15.56 76.05
CA GLY A 148 0.85 14.50 76.98
C GLY A 148 2.05 13.69 77.46
N SER A 149 2.85 14.28 78.33
CA SER A 149 3.92 13.59 79.06
C SER A 149 3.33 12.52 79.99
N ARG A 150 3.89 11.30 79.96
CA ARG A 150 4.31 10.54 81.16
C ARG A 150 4.91 9.20 80.76
N SER A 151 6.24 9.20 80.73
CA SER A 151 7.04 8.04 81.10
C SER A 151 7.17 8.05 82.63
N ARG A 152 6.78 6.97 83.30
CA ARG A 152 7.51 6.34 84.43
C ARG A 152 6.72 5.18 85.06
N ARG A 153 7.43 4.05 85.10
CA ARG A 153 7.30 2.87 85.98
C ARG A 153 6.12 1.94 85.77
#